data_AF-A0A2N2H8W1-F1
#
_entry.id   AF-A0A2N2H8W1-F1
#
_cell.length_a   1.000
_cell.length_b   1.000
_cell.length_c   1.000
_cell.angle_alpha   90.00
_cell.angle_beta   90.00
_cell.angle_gamma   90.00
#
_symmetry.space_group_name_H-M   'P 1'
#
loop_
_entity.id
_entity.type
_entity.pdbx_description
1 polymer ?
#
loop_
_entity_poly.entity_id
_entity_poly.type
_entity_poly.pdbx_seq_one_letter_code
_entity_poly.pdbx_strand_id
1 'polypeptide(L)'
;MPEKPSEKEEEYFARIEFEKKKKLEHEKHLKLAAEEKKRLKELHYMRCPKCGMELVEVHYKGIAVDKCSECEGVWLDYGEFESASRLEKSSLGKLFSVFKR
;
A
#
# COMPACT_ATOMS: atom_id res chain seq x y z
N MET A 1 -42.53 -41.49 14.05
CA MET A 1 -41.52 -41.67 12.97
C MET A 1 -41.07 -40.27 12.59
N PRO A 2 -39.77 -39.95 12.52
CA PRO A 2 -39.36 -38.62 12.10
C PRO A 2 -39.77 -38.44 10.63
N GLU A 3 -40.58 -37.42 10.37
CA GLU A 3 -41.06 -37.10 9.03
C GLU A 3 -39.86 -36.77 8.12
N LYS A 4 -39.79 -37.40 6.95
CA LYS A 4 -38.77 -37.08 5.96
C LYS A 4 -39.06 -35.68 5.41
N PRO A 5 -38.08 -34.76 5.40
CA PRO A 5 -38.25 -33.45 4.80
C PRO A 5 -38.75 -33.56 3.35
N SER A 6 -39.62 -32.65 2.95
CA SER A 6 -40.10 -32.56 1.57
C SER A 6 -38.97 -32.14 0.63
N GLU A 7 -39.03 -32.55 -0.64
CA GLU A 7 -38.05 -32.19 -1.68
C GLU A 7 -37.78 -30.67 -1.76
N LYS A 8 -38.80 -29.84 -1.47
CA LYS A 8 -38.70 -28.38 -1.44
C LYS A 8 -37.88 -27.84 -0.26
N GLU A 9 -37.87 -28.53 0.87
CA GLU A 9 -37.06 -28.16 2.04
C GLU A 9 -35.58 -28.47 1.80
N GLU A 10 -35.29 -29.61 1.16
CA GLU A 10 -33.92 -30.00 0.79
C GLU A 10 -33.30 -29.01 -0.21
N GLU A 11 -34.02 -28.61 -1.27
CA GLU A 11 -33.58 -27.60 -2.23
C GLU A 11 -33.34 -26.23 -1.58
N TYR A 12 -34.22 -25.84 -0.64
CA TYR A 12 -34.08 -24.61 0.11
C TYR A 12 -32.80 -24.61 0.96
N PHE A 13 -32.55 -25.68 1.71
CA PHE A 13 -31.33 -25.80 2.51
C PHE A 13 -30.07 -25.79 1.63
N ALA A 14 -30.07 -26.51 0.51
CA ALA A 14 -28.95 -26.53 -0.43
C ALA A 14 -28.62 -25.13 -1.00
N ARG A 15 -29.64 -24.31 -1.33
CA ARG A 15 -29.43 -22.94 -1.80
C ARG A 15 -28.81 -22.05 -0.72
N ILE A 16 -29.31 -22.13 0.51
CA ILE A 16 -28.77 -21.36 1.64
C ILE A 16 -27.33 -21.77 1.97
N GLU A 17 -27.02 -23.07 1.93
CA GLU A 17 -25.66 -23.56 2.14
C GLU A 17 -24.70 -23.07 1.05
N PHE A 18 -25.12 -23.10 -0.21
CA PHE A 18 -24.33 -22.57 -1.33
C PHE A 18 -24.07 -21.07 -1.18
N GLU A 19 -25.10 -20.27 -0.85
CA GLU A 19 -24.95 -18.84 -0.62
C GLU A 19 -24.02 -18.53 0.56
N LYS A 20 -24.17 -19.25 1.68
CA LYS A 20 -23.27 -19.15 2.84
C LYS A 20 -21.83 -19.50 2.47
N LYS A 21 -21.63 -20.59 1.73
CA LYS A 21 -20.29 -21.02 1.28
C LYS A 21 -19.66 -19.98 0.35
N LYS A 22 -20.41 -19.46 -0.62
CA LYS A 22 -19.96 -18.40 -1.52
C LYS A 22 -19.59 -17.13 -0.77
N LYS A 23 -20.40 -16.73 0.22
CA LYS A 23 -20.11 -15.57 1.08
C LYS A 23 -18.83 -15.79 1.90
N LEU A 24 -18.66 -16.98 2.48
CA LEU A 24 -17.48 -17.33 3.26
C LEU A 24 -16.21 -17.33 2.39
N GLU A 25 -16.27 -17.89 1.19
CA GLU A 25 -15.16 -17.86 0.24
C GLU A 25 -14.81 -16.41 -0.15
N HIS A 26 -15.81 -15.59 -0.47
CA HIS A 26 -15.60 -14.18 -0.79
C HIS A 26 -14.94 -13.42 0.37
N GLU A 27 -15.42 -13.60 1.60
CA GLU A 27 -14.83 -12.98 2.78
C GLU A 27 -13.39 -13.44 3.02
N LYS A 28 -13.11 -14.74 2.86
CA LYS A 28 -11.74 -15.28 2.93
C LYS A 28 -10.83 -14.63 1.88
N HIS A 29 -11.28 -14.51 0.64
CA HIS A 29 -10.50 -13.85 -0.41
C HIS A 29 -10.21 -12.38 -0.10
N LEU A 30 -11.19 -11.64 0.43
CA LEU A 30 -10.97 -10.24 0.83
C LEU A 30 -9.96 -10.12 1.98
N LYS A 31 -10.02 -11.02 2.97
CA LYS A 31 -9.07 -11.07 4.08
C LYS A 31 -7.64 -11.33 3.59
N LEU A 32 -7.46 -12.35 2.75
CA LEU A 32 -6.16 -12.67 2.17
C LEU A 32 -5.60 -11.50 1.35
N ALA A 33 -6.42 -10.83 0.54
CA ALA A 33 -6.00 -9.67 -0.23
C ALA A 33 -5.59 -8.48 0.66
N ALA A 34 -6.31 -8.24 1.76
CA ALA A 34 -5.98 -7.20 2.73
C ALA A 34 -4.66 -7.49 3.46
N GLU A 35 -4.44 -8.75 3.86
CA GLU A 35 -3.20 -9.20 4.50
C GLU A 35 -1.99 -9.06 3.57
N GLU A 36 -2.12 -9.48 2.31
CA GLU A 36 -1.03 -9.33 1.33
C GLU A 36 -0.74 -7.85 1.04
N LYS A 37 -1.78 -7.00 0.92
CA LYS A 37 -1.58 -5.55 0.79
C LYS A 37 -0.82 -4.97 1.99
N LYS A 38 -1.14 -5.41 3.21
CA LYS A 38 -0.45 -4.96 4.42
C LYS A 38 1.02 -5.39 4.40
N ARG A 39 1.29 -6.65 4.08
CA ARG A 39 2.65 -7.21 3.95
C ARG A 39 3.48 -6.47 2.90
N LEU A 40 2.92 -6.20 1.73
CA LEU A 40 3.60 -5.45 0.66
C LEU A 40 3.87 -4.00 1.05
N LYS A 41 2.99 -3.37 1.83
CA LYS A 41 3.22 -2.03 2.37
C LYS A 41 4.41 -2.02 3.32
N GLU A 42 4.47 -2.98 4.25
CA GLU A 42 5.57 -3.10 5.22
C GLU A 42 6.90 -3.40 4.53
N LEU A 43 6.91 -4.25 3.50
CA LEU A 43 8.12 -4.60 2.74
C LEU A 43 8.76 -3.40 2.04
N HIS A 44 7.94 -2.51 1.47
CA HIS A 44 8.42 -1.36 0.69
C HIS A 44 8.52 -0.07 1.51
N TYR A 45 8.09 -0.07 2.78
CA TYR A 45 8.13 1.12 3.63
C TYR A 45 9.58 1.59 3.84
N MET A 46 9.84 2.87 3.57
CA MET A 46 11.20 3.47 3.59
C MET A 46 12.22 2.73 2.72
N ARG A 47 11.76 2.06 1.65
CA ARG A 47 12.61 1.42 0.65
C ARG A 47 12.52 2.15 -0.67
N CYS A 48 13.65 2.31 -1.32
CA CYS A 48 13.74 2.91 -2.63
C CYS A 48 13.02 2.03 -3.66
N PRO A 49 11.99 2.53 -4.37
CA PRO A 49 11.27 1.75 -5.37
C PRO A 49 12.11 1.48 -6.63
N LYS A 50 13.26 2.14 -6.80
CA LYS A 50 14.17 1.91 -7.93
C LYS A 50 15.14 0.75 -7.68
N CYS A 51 15.69 0.62 -6.47
CA CYS A 51 16.75 -0.35 -6.17
C CYS A 51 16.55 -1.20 -4.91
N GLY A 52 15.51 -0.93 -4.10
CA GLY A 52 15.19 -1.68 -2.89
C GLY A 52 16.01 -1.33 -1.64
N MET A 53 16.97 -0.41 -1.75
CA MET A 53 17.79 0.04 -0.61
C MET A 53 17.03 0.98 0.32
N GLU A 54 17.51 1.16 1.55
CA GLU A 54 16.88 2.05 2.53
C GLU A 54 16.91 3.51 2.05
N LEU A 55 15.82 4.21 2.34
CA LEU A 55 15.72 5.66 2.22
C LEU A 55 16.20 6.30 3.52
N VAL A 56 16.95 7.39 3.37
CA VAL A 56 17.46 8.21 4.45
C VAL A 56 16.78 9.57 4.37
N GLU A 57 16.12 9.96 5.44
CA GLU A 57 15.48 11.28 5.53
C GLU A 57 16.55 12.37 5.70
N VAL A 58 16.48 13.40 4.86
CA VAL A 58 17.40 14.54 4.86
C VAL A 58 16.58 15.82 4.88
N HIS A 59 16.82 16.67 5.89
CA HIS A 59 16.16 17.96 5.99
C HIS A 59 16.95 19.05 5.26
N TYR A 60 16.28 19.77 4.36
CA TYR A 60 16.84 20.96 3.72
C TYR A 60 15.83 22.12 3.76
N LYS A 61 16.25 23.25 4.35
CA LYS A 61 15.41 24.46 4.47
C LYS A 61 14.01 24.20 5.04
N GLY A 62 13.89 23.24 5.96
CA GLY A 62 12.62 22.86 6.59
C GLY A 62 11.78 21.84 5.82
N ILE A 63 12.28 21.31 4.70
CA ILE A 63 11.65 20.24 3.91
C ILE A 63 12.37 18.94 4.25
N ALA A 64 11.65 17.95 4.77
CA ALA A 64 12.13 16.58 4.85
C ALA A 64 12.12 15.97 3.44
N VAL A 65 13.14 15.20 3.10
CA VAL A 65 13.24 14.57 1.78
C VAL A 65 13.90 13.23 1.94
N ASP A 66 13.34 12.20 1.32
CA ASP A 66 13.88 10.85 1.37
C ASP A 66 14.89 10.62 0.25
N LYS A 67 16.15 10.38 0.63
CA LYS A 67 17.23 10.07 -0.31
C LYS A 67 17.63 8.61 -0.22
N CYS A 68 17.72 7.93 -1.36
CA CYS A 68 18.31 6.60 -1.43
C CYS A 68 19.84 6.67 -1.27
N SER A 69 20.38 5.82 -0.40
CA SER A 69 21.82 5.73 -0.16
C SER A 69 22.64 5.20 -1.32
N GLU A 70 22.01 4.49 -2.26
CA GLU A 70 22.69 3.74 -3.33
C GLU A 70 22.48 4.39 -4.71
N CYS A 71 21.23 4.50 -5.15
CA CYS A 71 20.93 4.95 -6.51
C CYS A 71 20.75 6.48 -6.65
N GLU A 72 21.00 7.21 -5.56
CA GLU A 72 20.82 8.67 -5.42
C GLU A 72 19.42 9.19 -5.80
N GLY A 73 18.42 8.31 -5.77
CA GLY A 73 17.02 8.69 -5.99
C GLY A 73 16.52 9.56 -4.83
N VAL A 74 15.77 10.61 -5.16
CA VAL A 74 15.16 11.54 -4.21
C VAL A 74 13.64 11.39 -4.30
N TRP A 75 13.00 11.18 -3.16
CA TRP A 75 11.56 10.97 -3.03
C TRP A 75 10.99 12.03 -2.09
N LEU A 76 9.83 12.55 -2.49
CA LEU A 76 9.10 13.60 -1.78
C LEU A 76 7.68 13.09 -1.56
N ASP A 77 7.17 13.23 -0.35
CA ASP A 77 5.74 13.06 -0.08
C ASP A 77 4.93 14.26 -0.60
N TYR A 78 3.60 14.19 -0.49
CA TYR A 78 2.72 15.25 -1.00
C TYR A 78 2.98 16.62 -0.34
N GLY A 79 3.20 16.66 0.97
CA GLY A 79 3.41 17.92 1.72
C GLY A 79 4.80 18.50 1.52
N GLU A 80 5.80 17.62 1.38
CA GLU A 80 7.17 17.97 1.03
C GLU A 80 7.25 18.53 -0.38
N PHE A 81 6.54 17.92 -1.34
CA PHE A 81 6.46 18.43 -2.71
C PHE A 81 5.79 19.80 -2.77
N GLU A 82 4.69 20.00 -2.04
CA GLU A 82 4.04 21.32 -1.96
C GLU A 82 5.00 22.37 -1.41
N SER A 83 5.70 22.05 -0.32
CA SER A 83 6.71 22.93 0.28
C SER A 83 7.86 23.23 -0.68
N ALA A 84 8.34 22.22 -1.41
CA ALA A 84 9.39 22.36 -2.40
C ALA A 84 8.93 23.22 -3.60
N SER A 85 7.68 23.07 -4.04
CA SER A 85 7.12 23.82 -5.18
C SER A 85 7.03 25.33 -4.93
N ARG A 86 6.94 25.74 -3.66
CA ARG A 86 6.90 27.15 -3.24
C ARG A 86 8.30 27.78 -3.20
N LEU A 87 9.36 26.98 -3.31
CA LEU A 87 10.73 27.48 -3.39
C LEU A 87 11.00 28.10 -4.77
N GLU A 88 11.78 29.17 -4.79
CA GLU A 88 12.27 29.75 -6.04
C GLU A 88 13.12 28.73 -6.84
N LYS A 89 13.12 28.82 -8.17
CA LYS A 89 13.87 27.92 -9.07
C LYS A 89 15.35 27.78 -8.70
N SER A 90 15.98 28.86 -8.22
CA SER A 90 17.36 28.85 -7.72
C SER A 90 17.53 27.98 -6.47
N SER A 91 16.56 28.01 -5.57
CA SER A 91 16.55 27.19 -4.35
C SER A 91 16.27 25.72 -4.64
N LEU A 92 15.42 25.40 -5.63
CA LEU A 92 15.21 24.03 -6.10
C LEU A 92 16.46 23.47 -6.78
N GLY A 93 17.13 24.24 -7.63
CA GLY A 93 18.40 23.81 -8.24
C GLY A 93 19.48 23.49 -7.22
N LYS A 94 19.59 24.29 -6.16
CA LYS A 94 20.51 24.04 -5.03
C LYS A 94 20.11 22.84 -4.19
N LEU A 95 18.81 22.65 -3.97
CA LEU A 95 18.27 21.46 -3.31
C LEU A 95 18.70 20.19 -4.07
N PHE A 96 18.48 20.14 -5.39
CA PHE A 96 18.91 19.00 -6.20
C PHE A 96 20.44 18.84 -6.29
N SER A 97 21.21 19.93 -6.25
CA SER A 97 22.68 19.85 -6.23
C SER A 97 23.25 19.37 -4.89
N VAL A 98 22.56 19.61 -3.77
CA VAL A 98 22.93 19.03 -2.46
C VAL A 98 22.70 17.52 -2.46
N PHE A 99 21.69 17.07 -3.21
CA PHE A 99 21.34 15.66 -3.29
C PHE A 99 22.14 14.88 -4.34
N LYS A 100 22.71 15.55 -5.34
CA LYS A 100 23.59 14.95 -6.35
C LYS A 100 25.04 14.94 -5.82
N ARG A 101 25.61 13.77 -5.56
CA ARG A 101 27.01 13.69 -5.10
C ARG A 101 27.97 13.57 -6.29
#